data_AF-A0AAT9HUR7-F1
#
_entry.id   AF-A0AAT9HUR7-F1
#
_cell.length_a   1.000
_cell.length_b   1.000
_cell.length_c   1.000
_cell.angle_alpha   90.00
_cell.angle_beta   90.00
_cell.angle_gamma   90.00
#
_symmetry.space_group_name_H-M   'P 1'
#
loop_
_entity.id
_entity.type
_entity.pdbx_description
1 polymer ?
#
loop_
_entity_poly.entity_id
_entity_poly.type
_entity_poly.pdbx_seq_one_letter_code
_entity_poly.pdbx_strand_id
1 'polypeptide(L)'
;MTISVVNTSDVPERQRFSLAHELGHVLLSDGVAAHRLDGRRTPDERRCDAFARHLLAPAEGVRRWMECLPVTEPGRRECAMAARHYGVSLPVLLIQCRELGLLTETQARKTQGPTGRALAWTYGWGPQYVVECEAAARVRPPRRIMERAVEAYRAGRIGVRAIAALSGAEPRTTERELEEAGIRPPEVALTGRVDVRALLARRGRPAQRAAEPPEDEQERR
;
A
#
# COMPACT_ATOMS: atom_id res chain seq x y z
N MET A 1 6.96 -13.56 -13.72
CA MET A 1 6.45 -12.19 -13.50
C MET A 1 6.40 -11.98 -12.00
N THR A 2 7.23 -11.08 -11.47
CA THR A 2 7.27 -10.78 -10.03
C THR A 2 6.35 -9.59 -9.75
N ILE A 3 5.49 -9.72 -8.75
CA ILE A 3 4.60 -8.65 -8.28
C ILE A 3 4.92 -8.43 -6.80
N SER A 4 5.22 -7.19 -6.43
CA SER A 4 5.30 -6.77 -5.03
C SER A 4 4.14 -5.84 -4.74
N VAL A 5 3.49 -6.05 -3.59
CA VAL A 5 2.36 -5.24 -3.14
C VAL A 5 2.78 -4.53 -1.87
N VAL A 6 2.66 -3.20 -1.87
CA VAL A 6 2.90 -2.38 -0.69
C VAL A 6 1.59 -1.77 -0.25
N ASN A 7 1.30 -1.85 1.05
CA ASN A 7 0.10 -1.26 1.60
C ASN A 7 0.11 0.26 1.40
N THR A 8 -1.06 0.85 1.16
CA THR A 8 -1.22 2.31 1.23
C THR A 8 -0.86 2.78 2.63
N SER A 9 -0.29 3.97 2.73
CA SER A 9 0.07 4.58 4.02
C SER A 9 -0.19 6.07 3.95
N ASP A 10 -0.63 6.64 5.08
CA ASP A 10 -0.73 8.06 5.32
C ASP A 10 0.64 8.70 5.67
N VAL A 11 1.72 7.90 5.70
CA VAL A 11 3.10 8.36 5.94
C VAL A 11 3.92 8.15 4.66
N PRO A 12 4.13 9.22 3.86
CA PRO A 12 4.77 9.12 2.53
C PRO A 12 6.16 8.49 2.56
N GLU A 13 6.98 8.83 3.57
CA GLU A 13 8.32 8.29 3.74
C GLU A 13 8.28 6.78 4.01
N ARG A 14 7.29 6.32 4.79
CA ARG A 14 7.12 4.89 5.08
C ARG A 14 6.75 4.13 3.82
N GLN A 15 5.82 4.66 3.02
CA GLN A 15 5.47 4.03 1.74
C GLN A 15 6.67 3.93 0.80
N ARG A 16 7.45 5.02 0.64
CA ARG A 16 8.66 5.02 -0.20
C ARG A 16 9.69 4.01 0.31
N PHE A 17 9.92 3.97 1.61
CA PHE A 17 10.85 3.02 2.23
C PHE A 17 10.39 1.57 2.02
N SER A 18 9.10 1.27 2.23
CA SER A 18 8.55 -0.07 1.97
C SER A 18 8.68 -0.46 0.49
N LEU A 19 8.38 0.43 -0.46
CA LEU A 19 8.59 0.16 -1.89
C LEU A 19 10.06 -0.14 -2.22
N ALA A 20 10.98 0.65 -1.67
CA ALA A 20 12.41 0.43 -1.85
C ALA A 20 12.88 -0.89 -1.19
N HIS A 21 12.31 -1.25 -0.05
CA HIS A 21 12.60 -2.50 0.67
C HIS A 21 12.13 -3.72 -0.15
N GLU A 22 10.89 -3.71 -0.65
CA GLU A 22 10.36 -4.76 -1.53
C GLU A 22 11.18 -4.89 -2.81
N LEU A 23 11.63 -3.78 -3.39
CA LEU A 23 12.54 -3.82 -4.54
C LEU A 23 13.87 -4.50 -4.17
N GLY A 24 14.38 -4.28 -2.95
CA GLY A 24 15.53 -4.98 -2.41
C GLY A 24 15.35 -6.50 -2.43
N HIS A 25 14.23 -7.01 -1.90
CA HIS A 25 13.92 -8.44 -1.94
C HIS A 25 13.92 -9.00 -3.38
N VAL A 26 13.29 -8.29 -4.31
CA VAL A 26 13.21 -8.72 -5.72
C VAL A 26 14.60 -8.80 -6.37
N LEU A 27 15.45 -7.79 -6.15
CA LEU A 27 16.76 -7.71 -6.80
C LEU A 27 17.79 -8.64 -6.16
N LEU A 28 17.72 -8.83 -4.85
CA LEU A 28 18.68 -9.64 -4.10
C LEU A 28 18.35 -11.14 -4.17
N SER A 29 17.27 -11.50 -4.89
CA SER A 29 16.81 -12.87 -5.10
C SER A 29 16.50 -13.61 -3.81
N ASP A 30 16.12 -12.86 -2.78
CA ASP A 30 15.52 -13.38 -1.56
C ASP A 30 14.08 -13.78 -1.92
N GLY A 31 13.94 -14.92 -2.60
CA GLY A 31 12.66 -15.42 -3.09
C GLY A 31 11.68 -15.51 -1.92
N VAL A 32 10.59 -14.74 -2.01
CA VAL A 32 9.42 -14.66 -1.11
C VAL A 32 9.51 -15.61 0.09
N ALA A 33 10.39 -15.31 1.03
CA ALA A 33 10.42 -16.01 2.29
C ALA A 33 9.44 -15.25 3.18
N ALA A 34 8.23 -15.81 3.35
CA ALA A 34 7.35 -15.39 4.42
C ALA A 34 8.15 -15.54 5.71
N HIS A 35 8.60 -14.40 6.24
CA HIS A 35 9.62 -14.43 7.27
C HIS A 35 9.05 -15.01 8.55
N ARG A 36 9.82 -15.88 9.20
CA ARG A 36 9.42 -16.47 10.47
C ARG A 36 9.18 -15.34 11.48
N LEU A 37 8.04 -15.39 12.13
CA LEU A 37 7.59 -14.46 13.17
C LEU A 37 8.31 -14.76 14.50
N ASP A 38 9.63 -14.88 14.51
CA ASP A 38 10.44 -15.08 15.73
C ASP A 38 10.95 -13.74 16.32
N GLY A 39 10.45 -12.61 15.82
CA GLY A 39 10.68 -11.28 16.37
C GLY A 39 12.11 -10.73 16.18
N ARG A 40 13.02 -11.52 15.59
CA ARG A 40 14.38 -11.09 15.25
C ARG A 40 14.45 -10.82 13.75
N ARG A 41 14.87 -9.60 13.39
CA ARG A 41 15.17 -9.26 11.99
C ARG A 41 16.30 -10.15 11.48
N THR A 42 16.04 -10.94 10.43
CA THR A 42 17.09 -11.77 9.84
C THR A 42 18.12 -10.92 9.09
N PRO A 43 19.27 -11.50 8.70
CA PRO A 43 20.23 -10.82 7.84
C PRO A 43 19.63 -10.26 6.54
N ASP A 44 18.66 -10.95 5.93
CA ASP A 44 18.06 -10.57 4.64
C ASP A 44 17.22 -9.29 4.78
N GLU A 45 16.43 -9.19 5.85
CA GLU A 45 15.67 -7.99 6.19
C GLU A 45 16.58 -6.79 6.44
N ARG A 46 17.66 -6.99 7.19
CA ARG A 46 18.65 -5.94 7.46
C ARG A 46 19.35 -5.50 6.17
N ARG A 47 19.60 -6.44 5.26
CA ARG A 47 20.16 -6.16 3.94
C ARG A 47 19.17 -5.37 3.08
N CYS A 48 17.89 -5.69 3.09
CA CYS A 48 16.83 -4.96 2.38
C CYS A 48 16.58 -3.57 2.97
N ASP A 49 16.64 -3.40 4.29
CA ASP A 49 16.62 -2.08 4.92
C ASP A 49 17.82 -1.23 4.51
N ALA A 50 19.02 -1.82 4.50
CA ALA A 50 20.23 -1.14 4.05
C ALA A 50 20.11 -0.76 2.57
N PHE A 51 19.63 -1.67 1.72
CA PHE A 51 19.35 -1.39 0.32
C PHE A 51 18.38 -0.22 0.17
N ALA A 52 17.22 -0.25 0.84
CA ALA A 52 16.23 0.81 0.77
C ALA A 52 16.79 2.17 1.20
N ARG A 53 17.55 2.21 2.30
CA ARG A 53 18.21 3.41 2.79
C ARG A 53 19.23 3.96 1.80
N HIS A 54 20.08 3.11 1.20
CA HIS A 54 21.08 3.54 0.23
C HIS A 54 20.49 3.89 -1.14
N LEU A 55 19.35 3.31 -1.51
CA LEU A 55 18.60 3.68 -2.71
C LEU A 55 17.96 5.06 -2.57
N LEU A 56 17.30 5.32 -1.44
CA LEU A 56 16.57 6.56 -1.21
C LEU A 56 17.47 7.73 -0.78
N ALA A 57 18.50 7.45 0.02
CA ALA A 57 19.47 8.43 0.50
C ALA A 57 20.91 7.98 0.15
N PRO A 58 21.33 8.12 -1.13
CA PRO A 58 22.62 7.64 -1.60
C PRO A 58 23.79 8.25 -0.82
N ALA A 59 24.80 7.43 -0.52
CA ALA A 59 25.93 7.83 0.32
C ALA A 59 26.65 9.10 -0.19
N GLU A 60 26.97 9.14 -1.48
CA GLU A 60 27.62 10.31 -2.09
C GLU A 60 26.72 11.55 -2.05
N GLY A 61 25.43 11.39 -2.36
CA GLY A 61 24.46 12.48 -2.29
C GLY A 61 24.40 13.08 -0.88
N VAL A 62 24.23 12.22 0.13
CA VAL A 62 24.14 12.66 1.53
C VAL A 62 25.42 13.35 1.97
N ARG A 63 26.61 12.84 1.64
CA ARG A 63 27.88 13.52 1.96
C ARG A 63 27.94 14.92 1.35
N ARG A 64 27.70 15.04 0.04
CA ARG A 64 27.70 16.33 -0.65
C ARG A 64 26.68 17.30 -0.07
N TRP A 65 25.47 16.83 0.25
CA TRP A 65 24.45 17.67 0.89
C TRP A 65 24.94 18.23 2.22
N MET A 66 25.51 17.37 3.08
CA MET A 66 25.97 17.75 4.40
C MET A 66 27.19 18.68 4.35
N GLU A 67 28.10 18.48 3.40
CA GLU A 67 29.27 19.35 3.15
C GLU A 67 28.87 20.75 2.69
N CYS A 68 27.78 20.87 1.92
CA CYS A 68 27.27 22.16 1.43
C CYS A 68 26.48 22.96 2.48
N LEU A 69 26.28 22.43 3.69
CA LEU A 69 25.55 23.15 4.73
C LEU A 69 26.39 24.33 5.25
N PRO A 70 25.80 25.51 5.46
CA PRO A 70 26.50 26.68 6.00
C PRO A 70 26.70 26.61 7.52
N VAL A 71 26.82 25.41 8.08
CA VAL A 71 26.99 25.17 9.52
C VAL A 71 28.04 24.09 9.77
N THR A 72 28.85 24.27 10.81
CA THR A 72 29.87 23.30 11.20
C THR A 72 29.25 22.05 11.84
N GLU A 73 28.18 22.22 12.61
CA GLU A 73 27.46 21.11 13.25
C GLU A 73 25.97 21.14 12.85
N PRO A 74 25.51 20.19 12.03
CA PRO A 74 24.13 20.14 11.56
C PRO A 74 23.18 19.75 12.70
N GLY A 75 22.19 20.61 12.94
CA GLY A 75 21.14 20.37 13.92
C GLY A 75 19.93 19.63 13.33
N ARG A 76 18.83 19.65 14.09
CA ARG A 76 17.54 19.07 13.67
C ARG A 76 17.00 19.68 12.41
N ARG A 77 17.11 20.99 12.26
CA ARG A 77 16.58 21.68 11.08
C ARG A 77 17.28 21.21 9.82
N GLU A 78 18.62 21.17 9.83
CA GLU A 78 19.43 20.79 8.68
C GLU A 78 19.23 19.32 8.32
N CYS A 79 19.17 18.43 9.31
CA CYS A 79 18.84 17.03 9.11
C CYS A 79 17.40 16.84 8.59
N ALA A 80 16.44 17.63 9.07
CA ALA A 80 15.06 17.55 8.58
C ALA A 80 14.95 18.00 7.12
N MET A 81 15.69 19.03 6.72
CA MET A 81 15.77 19.48 5.33
C MET A 81 16.39 18.42 4.42
N ALA A 82 17.47 17.77 4.85
CA ALA A 82 18.08 16.66 4.13
C ALA A 82 17.11 15.46 4.00
N ALA A 83 16.42 15.10 5.09
CA ALA A 83 15.48 13.98 5.11
C ALA A 83 14.33 14.23 4.12
N ARG A 84 13.81 15.46 4.11
CA ARG A 84 12.81 15.90 3.14
C ARG A 84 13.33 15.82 1.70
N HIS A 85 14.54 16.30 1.44
CA HIS A 85 15.14 16.28 0.11
C HIS A 85 15.21 14.86 -0.46
N TYR A 86 15.63 13.89 0.36
CA TYR A 86 15.69 12.48 -0.02
C TYR A 86 14.35 11.74 0.11
N GLY A 87 13.30 12.41 0.60
CA GLY A 87 11.99 11.80 0.84
C GLY A 87 12.00 10.67 1.88
N VAL A 88 12.98 10.64 2.78
CA VAL A 88 13.09 9.64 3.86
C VAL A 88 12.66 10.24 5.19
N SER A 89 12.34 9.39 6.17
CA SER A 89 12.04 9.87 7.51
C SER A 89 13.32 10.39 8.19
N LEU A 90 13.16 11.34 9.13
CA LEU A 90 14.29 11.84 9.92
C LEU A 90 15.10 10.70 10.58
N PRO A 91 14.50 9.67 11.21
CA PRO A 91 15.24 8.53 11.73
C PRO A 91 16.08 7.79 10.68
N VAL A 92 15.54 7.57 9.47
CA VAL A 92 16.27 6.89 8.39
C VAL A 92 17.49 7.71 7.95
N LEU A 93 17.34 9.02 7.82
CA LEU A 93 18.48 9.90 7.52
C LEU A 93 19.52 9.86 8.65
N LEU A 94 19.10 9.94 9.91
CA LEU A 94 20.04 9.94 11.04
C LEU A 94 20.84 8.63 11.11
N ILE A 95 20.21 7.50 10.81
CA ILE A 95 20.92 6.21 10.63
C ILE A 95 21.91 6.33 9.48
N GLN A 96 21.50 6.84 8.32
CA GLN A 96 22.40 7.02 7.17
C GLN A 96 23.62 7.89 7.50
N CYS A 97 23.42 9.04 8.13
CA CYS A 97 24.52 9.92 8.51
C CYS A 97 25.47 9.27 9.51
N ARG A 98 24.97 8.48 10.47
CA ARG A 98 25.80 7.73 11.41
C ARG A 98 26.65 6.66 10.72
N GLU A 99 26.02 5.86 9.86
CA GLU A 99 26.70 4.79 9.10
C GLU A 99 27.76 5.36 8.14
N LEU A 100 27.60 6.61 7.69
CA LEU A 100 28.58 7.32 6.88
C LEU A 100 29.64 8.08 7.71
N GLY A 101 29.56 8.08 9.04
CA GLY A 101 30.46 8.82 9.92
C GLY A 101 30.26 10.35 9.92
N LEU A 102 29.15 10.84 9.36
CA LEU A 102 28.81 12.26 9.28
C LEU A 102 28.22 12.81 10.59
N LEU A 103 27.64 11.92 11.41
CA LEU A 103 27.14 12.23 12.74
C LEU A 103 27.61 11.18 13.74
N THR A 104 28.01 11.62 14.92
CA THR A 104 28.22 10.74 16.07
C THR A 104 26.89 10.22 16.61
N GLU A 105 26.92 9.13 17.39
CA GLU A 105 25.74 8.62 18.11
C GLU A 105 25.07 9.73 18.95
N THR A 106 25.89 10.51 19.66
CA THR A 106 25.42 11.59 20.53
C THR A 106 24.71 12.68 19.75
N GLN A 107 25.28 13.10 18.61
CA GLN A 107 24.65 14.10 17.74
C GLN A 107 23.33 13.57 17.17
N ALA A 108 23.33 12.35 16.62
CA ALA A 108 22.12 11.74 16.09
C ALA A 108 21.00 11.62 17.15
N ARG A 109 21.34 11.19 18.37
CA ARG A 109 20.39 11.09 19.49
C ARG A 109 19.81 12.45 19.88
N LYS A 110 20.65 13.50 19.98
CA LYS A 110 20.19 14.88 20.25
C LYS A 110 19.26 15.40 19.14
N THR A 111 19.48 14.95 17.91
CA THR A 111 18.73 15.35 16.73
C THR A 111 17.41 14.59 16.55
N GLN A 112 17.18 13.49 17.28
CA GLN A 112 15.89 12.78 17.30
C GLN A 112 14.76 13.63 17.88
N GLY A 113 13.52 13.42 17.44
CA GLY A 113 12.34 14.13 17.95
C GLY A 113 11.13 13.92 17.03
N PRO A 114 10.21 14.91 16.90
CA PRO A 114 9.00 14.73 16.11
C PRO A 114 9.32 14.40 14.66
N THR A 115 8.46 13.59 14.04
CA THR A 115 8.60 13.13 12.65
C THR A 115 7.34 13.42 11.84
N GLY A 116 7.40 13.23 10.52
CA GLY A 116 6.25 13.35 9.62
C GLY A 116 5.56 14.70 9.75
N ARG A 117 4.26 14.68 10.03
CA ARG A 117 3.42 15.88 10.10
C ARG A 117 3.97 16.93 11.07
N ALA A 118 4.32 16.55 12.29
CA ALA A 118 4.80 17.50 13.29
C ALA A 118 6.09 18.20 12.82
N LEU A 119 7.04 17.43 12.29
CA LEU A 119 8.29 17.94 11.73
C LEU A 119 8.04 18.89 10.55
N ALA A 120 7.09 18.54 9.68
CA ALA A 120 6.71 19.35 8.53
C ALA A 120 6.15 20.71 8.92
N TRP A 121 5.29 20.76 9.94
CA TRP A 121 4.77 22.01 10.48
C TRP A 121 5.84 22.84 11.19
N THR A 122 6.74 22.20 11.94
CA THR A 122 7.85 22.89 12.62
C THR A 122 8.74 23.66 11.64
N TYR A 123 8.95 23.13 10.43
CA TYR A 123 9.90 23.69 9.46
C TYR A 123 9.27 24.22 8.17
N GLY A 124 7.95 24.42 8.15
CA GLY A 124 7.29 25.24 7.14
C GLY A 124 6.82 24.52 5.87
N TRP A 125 6.71 23.18 5.88
CA TRP A 125 6.17 22.42 4.74
C TRP A 125 4.94 21.57 5.06
N GLY A 126 4.24 21.91 6.15
CA GLY A 126 2.99 21.27 6.56
C GLY A 126 1.97 21.09 5.42
N PRO A 127 1.60 22.16 4.67
CA PRO A 127 0.63 22.04 3.57
C PRO A 127 1.07 21.06 2.48
N GLN A 128 2.33 21.12 2.06
CA GLN A 128 2.87 20.19 1.06
C GLN A 128 2.87 18.76 1.58
N TYR A 129 3.20 18.55 2.86
CA TYR A 129 3.17 17.24 3.49
C TYR A 129 1.76 16.63 3.51
N VAL A 130 0.70 17.44 3.69
CA VAL A 130 -0.69 16.95 3.59
C VAL A 130 -0.99 16.41 2.19
N VAL A 131 -0.59 17.12 1.14
CA VAL A 131 -0.75 16.66 -0.26
C VAL A 131 0.02 15.35 -0.49
N GLU A 132 1.23 15.23 0.05
CA GLU A 132 2.02 14.00 -0.03
C GLU A 132 1.33 12.83 0.71
N CYS A 133 0.77 13.05 1.89
CA CYS A 133 -0.02 12.06 2.63
C CYS A 133 -1.21 11.57 1.81
N GLU A 134 -1.98 12.49 1.21
CA GLU A 134 -3.10 12.14 0.34
C GLU A 134 -2.65 11.33 -0.86
N ALA A 135 -1.56 11.73 -1.50
CA ALA A 135 -1.01 11.01 -2.64
C ALA A 135 -0.53 9.60 -2.25
N ALA A 136 0.04 9.42 -1.06
CA ALA A 136 0.49 8.13 -0.54
C ALA A 136 -0.67 7.22 -0.14
N ALA A 137 -1.79 7.79 0.32
CA ALA A 137 -3.00 7.05 0.67
C ALA A 137 -3.81 6.58 -0.56
N ARG A 138 -3.59 7.15 -1.75
CA ARG A 138 -4.29 6.74 -2.97
C ARG A 138 -3.87 5.34 -3.42
N VAL A 139 -4.86 4.48 -3.67
CA VAL A 139 -4.67 3.16 -4.28
C VAL A 139 -4.13 3.34 -5.70
N ARG A 140 -3.08 2.58 -6.05
CA ARG A 140 -2.47 2.59 -7.38
C ARG A 140 -2.35 1.16 -7.89
N PRO A 141 -3.28 0.69 -8.73
CA PRO A 141 -3.19 -0.65 -9.28
C PRO A 141 -1.96 -0.78 -10.20
N PRO A 142 -1.26 -1.93 -10.18
CA PRO A 142 -0.18 -2.18 -11.13
C PRO A 142 -0.73 -2.12 -12.57
N ARG A 143 -0.09 -1.31 -13.43
CA ARG A 143 -0.56 -1.03 -14.80
C ARG A 143 -0.95 -2.29 -15.57
N ARG A 144 -0.10 -3.33 -15.53
CA ARG A 144 -0.32 -4.60 -16.26
C ARG A 144 -1.51 -5.41 -15.72
N ILE A 145 -1.81 -5.32 -14.43
CA ILE A 145 -2.98 -5.99 -13.84
C ILE A 145 -4.25 -5.23 -14.27
N MET A 146 -4.20 -3.90 -14.21
CA MET A 146 -5.31 -3.05 -14.67
C MET A 146 -5.60 -3.26 -16.17
N GLU A 147 -4.57 -3.26 -17.01
CA GLU A 147 -4.66 -3.53 -18.46
C GLU A 147 -5.37 -4.85 -18.75
N ARG A 148 -4.96 -5.94 -18.09
CA ARG A 148 -5.62 -7.26 -18.22
C ARG A 148 -7.05 -7.27 -17.69
N ALA A 149 -7.34 -6.54 -16.62
CA ALA A 149 -8.69 -6.43 -16.09
C ALA A 149 -9.62 -5.70 -17.08
N VAL A 150 -9.14 -4.63 -17.71
CA VAL A 150 -9.85 -3.90 -18.75
C VAL A 150 -10.08 -4.78 -19.98
N GLU A 151 -9.09 -5.55 -20.42
CA GLU A 151 -9.24 -6.53 -21.51
C GLU A 151 -10.29 -7.61 -21.18
N ALA A 152 -10.26 -8.14 -19.96
CA ALA A 152 -11.23 -9.12 -19.50
C ALA A 152 -12.65 -8.55 -19.41
N TYR A 153 -12.80 -7.28 -19.03
CA TYR A 153 -14.09 -6.57 -19.02
C TYR A 153 -14.62 -6.34 -20.44
N ARG A 154 -13.77 -5.87 -21.37
CA ARG A 154 -14.12 -5.77 -22.81
C ARG A 154 -14.53 -7.09 -23.42
N ALA A 155 -14.02 -8.21 -22.90
CA ALA A 155 -14.39 -9.56 -23.31
C ALA A 155 -15.58 -10.14 -22.52
N GLY A 156 -16.18 -9.40 -21.59
CA GLY A 156 -17.31 -9.83 -20.78
C GLY A 156 -16.98 -10.91 -19.73
N ARG A 157 -15.69 -11.18 -19.48
CA ARG A 157 -15.24 -12.22 -18.53
C ARG A 157 -15.32 -11.77 -17.07
N ILE A 158 -15.25 -10.46 -16.84
CA ILE A 158 -15.43 -9.84 -15.52
C ILE A 158 -16.38 -8.65 -15.64
N GLY A 159 -17.05 -8.32 -14.54
CA GLY A 159 -17.87 -7.11 -14.44
C GLY A 159 -17.08 -5.90 -13.95
N VAL A 160 -17.68 -4.70 -14.08
CA VAL A 160 -17.06 -3.41 -13.69
C VAL A 160 -16.60 -3.37 -12.23
N ARG A 161 -17.26 -4.12 -11.33
CA ARG A 161 -16.88 -4.21 -9.91
C ARG A 161 -15.45 -4.68 -9.68
N ALA A 162 -14.93 -5.56 -10.55
CA ALA A 162 -13.56 -6.04 -10.44
C ALA A 162 -12.54 -4.93 -10.78
N ILE A 163 -12.83 -4.12 -11.80
CA ILE A 163 -12.00 -2.96 -12.15
C ILE A 163 -12.06 -1.91 -11.03
N ALA A 164 -13.26 -1.61 -10.54
CA ALA A 164 -13.49 -0.65 -9.47
C ALA A 164 -12.70 -1.02 -8.19
N ALA A 165 -12.71 -2.32 -7.82
CA ALA A 165 -11.94 -2.83 -6.69
C ALA A 165 -10.43 -2.66 -6.85
N LEU A 166 -9.88 -2.88 -8.07
CA LEU A 166 -8.45 -2.67 -8.34
C LEU A 166 -8.04 -1.20 -8.20
N SER A 167 -8.91 -0.27 -8.59
CA SER A 167 -8.65 1.17 -8.50
C SER A 167 -9.02 1.79 -7.15
N GLY A 168 -9.69 1.05 -6.26
CA GLY A 168 -10.28 1.61 -5.04
C GLY A 168 -11.41 2.62 -5.31
N ALA A 169 -12.06 2.52 -6.47
CA ALA A 169 -13.10 3.43 -6.93
C ALA A 169 -14.50 2.83 -6.77
N GLU A 170 -15.54 3.67 -6.87
CA GLU A 170 -16.91 3.18 -6.89
C GLU A 170 -17.26 2.56 -8.26
N PRO A 171 -18.04 1.45 -8.28
CA PRO A 171 -18.43 0.81 -9.54
C PRO A 171 -19.14 1.73 -10.54
N ARG A 172 -20.02 2.63 -10.05
CA ARG A 172 -20.77 3.56 -10.91
C ARG A 172 -19.86 4.59 -11.58
N THR A 173 -18.93 5.16 -10.82
CA THR A 173 -17.93 6.09 -11.33
C THR A 173 -17.03 5.41 -12.35
N THR A 174 -16.57 4.20 -12.02
CA THR A 174 -15.74 3.38 -12.92
C THR A 174 -16.48 3.05 -14.22
N GLU A 175 -17.76 2.69 -14.15
CA GLU A 175 -18.59 2.39 -15.32
C GLU A 175 -18.70 3.59 -16.25
N ARG A 176 -18.96 4.79 -15.69
CA ARG A 176 -19.00 6.04 -16.46
C ARG A 176 -17.66 6.34 -17.12
N GLU A 177 -16.55 6.23 -16.40
CA GLU A 177 -15.20 6.48 -16.95
C GLU A 177 -14.85 5.51 -18.09
N LEU A 178 -15.19 4.22 -17.93
CA LEU A 178 -15.00 3.23 -18.98
C LEU A 178 -15.88 3.52 -20.19
N GLU A 179 -17.15 3.91 -19.97
CA GLU A 179 -18.09 4.26 -21.03
C GLU A 179 -17.63 5.50 -21.83
N GLU A 180 -17.23 6.56 -21.14
CA GLU A 180 -16.66 7.79 -21.73
C GLU A 180 -15.41 7.48 -22.56
N ALA A 181 -14.60 6.51 -22.12
CA ALA A 181 -13.43 6.01 -22.84
C ALA A 181 -13.77 5.03 -23.99
N GLY A 182 -15.05 4.77 -24.29
CA GLY A 182 -15.49 3.82 -25.31
C GLY A 182 -15.21 2.36 -24.97
N ILE A 183 -14.95 2.05 -23.70
CA ILE A 183 -14.68 0.71 -23.19
C ILE A 183 -15.99 0.11 -22.72
N ARG A 184 -16.58 -0.75 -23.55
CA ARG A 184 -17.83 -1.43 -23.24
C ARG A 184 -17.61 -2.95 -23.20
N PRO A 185 -18.33 -3.68 -22.32
CA PRO A 185 -18.37 -5.14 -22.40
C PRO A 185 -19.15 -5.53 -23.67
N PRO A 186 -19.07 -6.80 -24.12
CA PRO A 186 -19.88 -7.24 -25.25
C PRO A 186 -21.36 -7.08 -24.90
N GLU A 187 -22.17 -6.67 -25.88
CA GLU A 187 -23.63 -6.66 -25.70
C GLU A 187 -24.06 -8.07 -25.30
N VAL A 188 -24.56 -8.19 -24.08
CA VAL A 188 -25.27 -9.40 -23.69
C VAL A 188 -26.54 -9.40 -24.52
N ALA A 189 -26.55 -10.17 -25.60
CA ALA A 189 -27.80 -10.51 -26.26
C ALA A 189 -28.67 -11.16 -25.18
N LEU A 190 -29.71 -10.45 -24.72
CA LEU A 190 -30.73 -11.00 -23.84
C LEU A 190 -31.54 -12.00 -24.66
N THR A 191 -30.93 -13.13 -25.04
CA THR A 191 -31.62 -14.28 -25.63
C THR A 191 -32.37 -15.00 -24.52
N GLY A 192 -33.48 -14.40 -24.10
CA GLY A 192 -34.38 -14.94 -23.10
C GLY A 192 -35.06 -13.80 -22.36
N ARG A 193 -36.37 -13.63 -22.60
CA ARG A 193 -37.22 -12.83 -21.72
C ARG A 193 -37.01 -13.32 -20.29
N VAL A 194 -36.41 -12.49 -19.44
CA VAL A 194 -36.35 -12.78 -18.01
C VAL A 194 -37.78 -12.70 -17.49
N ASP A 195 -38.37 -13.85 -17.15
CA ASP A 195 -39.68 -13.88 -16.51
C ASP A 195 -39.55 -13.43 -15.06
N VAL A 196 -39.73 -12.12 -14.87
CA VAL A 196 -39.67 -11.47 -13.57
C VAL A 196 -40.72 -12.04 -12.61
N ARG A 197 -41.85 -12.59 -13.11
CA ARG A 197 -42.86 -13.23 -12.25
C ARG A 197 -42.33 -14.54 -11.65
N ALA A 198 -41.60 -15.35 -12.42
CA ALA A 198 -41.01 -16.59 -11.94
C ALA A 198 -39.95 -16.35 -10.85
N LEU A 199 -39.18 -15.26 -10.98
CA LEU A 199 -38.16 -14.88 -10.00
C LEU A 199 -38.78 -14.41 -8.65
N LEU A 200 -39.88 -13.66 -8.73
CA LEU A 200 -40.60 -13.18 -7.55
C LEU A 200 -41.37 -14.30 -6.84
N ALA A 201 -41.91 -15.28 -7.57
CA ALA A 201 -42.60 -16.43 -7.00
C ALA A 201 -41.69 -17.31 -6.12
N ARG A 202 -40.39 -17.37 -6.42
CA ARG A 202 -39.39 -18.11 -5.61
C ARG A 202 -39.07 -17.48 -4.26
N ARG A 203 -39.31 -16.18 -4.07
CA ARG A 203 -39.10 -15.48 -2.77
C ARG A 203 -40.24 -15.66 -1.78
N GLY A 204 -41.37 -16.24 -2.20
CA GLY A 204 -42.60 -16.32 -1.40
C GLY A 204 -42.86 -17.65 -0.68
N ARG A 205 -41.99 -18.67 -0.75
CA ARG A 205 -42.20 -19.92 -0.01
C ARG A 205 -41.59 -19.82 1.39
N PRO A 206 -42.38 -19.80 2.48
CA PRO A 206 -41.84 -19.93 3.82
C PRO A 206 -41.31 -21.36 4.01
N ALA A 207 -40.15 -21.48 4.65
CA ALA A 207 -39.59 -22.77 5.03
C ALA A 207 -40.51 -23.45 6.05
N GLN A 208 -41.17 -24.54 5.67
CA GLN A 208 -41.80 -25.44 6.63
C GLN A 208 -40.68 -26.13 7.43
N ARG A 209 -40.56 -25.75 8.70
CA ARG A 209 -39.81 -26.49 9.72
C ARG A 209 -40.46 -27.86 9.89
N ALA A 210 -39.72 -28.93 9.64
CA ALA A 210 -40.05 -30.25 10.14
C ALA A 210 -39.66 -30.29 11.63
N ALA A 211 -40.66 -30.45 12.50
CA ALA A 211 -40.49 -30.82 13.89
C ALA A 211 -41.45 -31.98 14.15
N GLU A 212 -40.92 -33.18 14.30
CA GLU A 212 -41.62 -34.31 14.91
C GLU A 212 -40.84 -34.68 16.19
N PRO A 213 -41.49 -34.68 17.37
CA PRO A 213 -40.88 -35.18 18.59
C PRO A 213 -41.06 -36.71 18.69
N PRO A 214 -40.18 -37.43 19.40
CA PRO A 214 -40.41 -38.85 19.67
C PRO A 214 -41.47 -39.00 20.79
N GLU A 215 -42.46 -39.85 20.53
CA GLU A 215 -43.46 -40.29 21.51
C GLU A 215 -42.86 -41.35 22.44
N ASP A 216 -42.99 -41.12 23.74
CA ASP A 216 -42.80 -42.10 24.82
C ASP A 216 -44.08 -42.94 24.94
N GLU A 217 -43.98 -44.27 24.88
CA GLU A 217 -44.96 -45.15 25.53
C GLU A 217 -44.27 -46.38 26.14
N GLN A 218 -44.38 -46.46 27.47
CA GLN A 218 -44.13 -47.62 28.34
C GLN A 218 -45.11 -48.76 27.93
N GLU A 219 -44.90 -50.07 28.14
CA GLU A 219 -44.61 -50.79 29.38
C GLU A 219 -44.72 -52.33 29.11
N ARG A 220 -44.14 -53.17 29.99
CA ARG A 220 -44.43 -54.61 30.29
C ARG A 220 -43.65 -55.72 29.56
N ARG A 221 -42.60 -56.24 30.20
CA ARG A 221 -42.60 -57.50 30.98
C ARG A 221 -41.24 -57.75 31.65
#